data_AF-A0A367JG21-F1
#
_entry.id   AF-A0A367JG21-F1
#
_cell.length_a   1.000
_cell.length_b   1.000
_cell.length_c   1.000
_cell.angle_alpha   90.00
_cell.angle_beta   90.00
_cell.angle_gamma   90.00
#
_symmetry.space_group_name_H-M   'P 1'
#
loop_
_entity.id
_entity.type
_entity.pdbx_description
1 polymer ?
#
loop_
_entity_poly.entity_id
_entity_poly.type
_entity_poly.pdbx_seq_one_letter_code
_entity_poly.pdbx_strand_id
1 'polypeptide(L)'
;MSYQQPPPPQYGQAPPPGSGGYQQRPPPGYGGYQQQAPPPGTPAPHSAGGGGYGQGIQQQQQQQQQGYGAQAPYGVVPSADQQQLWTWFKAVDTDGSGQLSADELQRALINGDWSPFNIETVRLMVNMFDSDNSGTINFNEFSGLWKYIEDWKKCFQAFDVDRSGSINETEMGNALRTFGFNVSPKFINTLIQKFDRYATVNKTGKGDVTFDNFVQACVTVKTLTDSFRQFDNDNDGWIQINYEQFLDLVVRQRA
;
A
#
# COMPACT_ATOMS: atom_id res chain seq x y z
N MET A 1 -11.60 -44.29 -44.35
CA MET A 1 -12.32 -43.22 -43.62
C MET A 1 -11.42 -42.00 -43.66
N SER A 2 -11.71 -41.09 -44.58
CA SER A 2 -10.87 -39.93 -44.89
C SER A 2 -11.39 -38.74 -44.09
N TYR A 3 -10.59 -38.20 -43.17
CA TYR A 3 -10.96 -36.99 -42.43
C TYR A 3 -10.72 -35.77 -43.31
N GLN A 4 -11.80 -35.11 -43.70
CA GLN A 4 -11.78 -33.81 -44.38
C GLN A 4 -11.66 -32.70 -43.34
N GLN A 5 -10.61 -31.88 -43.45
CA GLN A 5 -10.44 -30.67 -42.65
C GLN A 5 -11.48 -29.61 -43.06
N PRO A 6 -12.06 -28.86 -42.10
CA PRO A 6 -12.93 -27.73 -42.42
C PRO A 6 -12.12 -26.53 -42.96
N PRO A 7 -12.73 -25.69 -43.82
CA PRO A 7 -12.07 -24.52 -44.39
C PRO A 7 -11.87 -23.40 -43.36
N PRO A 8 -10.83 -22.56 -43.51
CA PRO A 8 -10.58 -21.43 -42.61
C PRO A 8 -11.63 -20.31 -42.79
N PRO A 9 -11.92 -19.53 -41.73
CA PRO A 9 -12.84 -18.40 -41.81
C PRO A 9 -12.25 -17.25 -42.63
N GLN A 10 -13.04 -16.73 -43.58
CA GLN A 10 -12.70 -15.50 -44.31
C GLN A 10 -13.03 -14.28 -43.45
N TYR A 11 -11.99 -13.56 -43.03
CA TYR A 11 -12.16 -12.26 -42.40
C TYR A 11 -12.39 -11.19 -43.47
N GLY A 12 -13.57 -10.57 -43.41
CA GLY A 12 -13.98 -9.47 -44.28
C GLY A 12 -13.09 -8.24 -44.13
N GLN A 13 -12.84 -7.58 -45.26
CA GLN A 13 -12.01 -6.37 -45.40
C GLN A 13 -12.55 -5.21 -44.55
N ALA A 14 -11.65 -4.47 -43.90
CA ALA A 14 -11.96 -3.23 -43.21
C ALA A 14 -12.23 -2.08 -44.20
N PRO A 15 -13.21 -1.20 -43.95
CA PRO A 15 -13.45 -0.03 -44.78
C PRO A 15 -12.40 1.08 -44.53
N PRO A 16 -12.11 1.94 -45.54
CA PRO A 16 -11.09 2.98 -45.45
C PRO A 16 -11.53 4.17 -44.57
N PRO A 17 -10.59 4.93 -43.98
CA PRO A 17 -10.90 6.06 -43.10
C PRO A 17 -11.44 7.26 -43.90
N GLY A 18 -12.67 7.66 -43.55
CA GLY A 18 -13.30 8.88 -44.05
C GLY A 18 -12.77 10.13 -43.36
N SER A 19 -12.27 11.06 -44.18
CA SER A 19 -11.94 12.43 -43.83
C SER A 19 -13.19 13.24 -43.47
N GLY A 20 -13.26 13.77 -42.25
CA GLY A 20 -14.31 14.70 -41.82
C GLY A 20 -13.76 15.67 -40.79
N GLY A 21 -13.51 16.91 -41.21
CA GLY A 21 -13.01 17.99 -40.37
C GLY A 21 -14.06 18.50 -39.38
N TYR A 22 -13.59 18.95 -38.21
CA TYR A 22 -14.37 19.77 -37.30
C TYR A 22 -13.56 20.95 -36.79
N GLN A 23 -14.26 22.08 -36.78
CA GLN A 23 -13.80 23.44 -36.59
C GLN A 23 -13.25 23.71 -35.19
N GLN A 24 -12.25 24.59 -35.18
CA GLN A 24 -11.65 25.20 -34.00
C GLN A 24 -12.68 26.03 -33.23
N ARG A 25 -12.65 25.91 -31.90
CA ARG A 25 -13.36 26.81 -30.97
C ARG A 25 -12.35 27.27 -29.89
N PRO A 26 -12.28 28.57 -29.57
CA PRO A 26 -11.28 29.11 -28.65
C PRO A 26 -11.68 28.92 -27.16
N PRO A 27 -10.70 28.98 -26.23
CA PRO A 27 -10.92 28.73 -24.81
C PRO A 27 -11.47 29.96 -24.06
N PRO A 28 -12.24 29.78 -22.97
CA PRO A 28 -12.61 30.86 -22.07
C PRO A 28 -11.48 31.19 -21.08
N GLY A 29 -11.29 32.49 -20.85
CA GLY A 29 -10.20 33.09 -20.10
C GLY A 29 -10.25 32.87 -18.58
N TYR A 30 -9.06 32.82 -17.99
CA TYR A 30 -8.83 32.85 -16.56
C TYR A 30 -9.02 34.26 -16.00
N GLY A 31 -9.99 34.41 -15.09
CA GLY A 31 -10.14 35.57 -14.23
C GLY A 31 -9.10 35.55 -13.10
N GLY A 32 -8.42 36.67 -12.91
CA GLY A 32 -7.46 36.89 -11.84
C GLY A 32 -8.14 37.25 -10.51
N TYR A 33 -7.55 36.80 -9.41
CA TYR A 33 -7.82 37.33 -8.08
C TYR A 33 -6.53 37.90 -7.50
N GLN A 34 -6.52 39.23 -7.39
CA GLN A 34 -5.50 40.00 -6.69
C GLN A 34 -5.75 39.98 -5.18
N GLN A 35 -4.62 39.84 -4.49
CA GLN A 35 -4.29 40.15 -3.10
C GLN A 35 -5.25 41.10 -2.35
N GLN A 36 -5.67 40.67 -1.15
CA GLN A 36 -6.21 41.56 -0.11
C GLN A 36 -5.22 41.63 1.06
N ALA A 37 -4.83 42.86 1.38
CA ALA A 37 -4.05 43.24 2.55
C ALA A 37 -4.94 43.35 3.81
N PRO A 38 -4.41 43.18 5.03
CA PRO A 38 -5.09 43.60 6.25
C PRO A 38 -4.71 45.05 6.67
N PRO A 39 -5.63 45.82 7.28
CA PRO A 39 -5.36 47.17 7.78
C PRO A 39 -4.81 47.20 9.23
N PRO A 40 -4.30 48.36 9.71
CA PRO A 40 -3.46 48.50 10.91
C PRO A 40 -4.20 49.08 12.14
N GLY A 41 -3.61 48.94 13.34
CA GLY A 41 -3.84 49.86 14.47
C GLY A 41 -3.99 49.25 15.88
N THR A 42 -2.86 49.21 16.60
CA THR A 42 -2.54 49.53 18.04
C THR A 42 -3.64 49.94 19.05
N PRO A 43 -3.39 49.99 20.40
CA PRO A 43 -2.12 49.84 21.14
C PRO A 43 -2.16 48.94 22.42
N ALA A 44 -0.95 48.72 22.96
CA ALA A 44 -0.65 48.20 24.29
C ALA A 44 -1.14 49.10 25.45
N PRO A 45 -0.96 48.64 26.70
CA PRO A 45 -0.07 49.42 27.56
C PRO A 45 0.97 48.59 28.33
N HIS A 46 1.98 49.34 28.80
CA HIS A 46 3.27 48.95 29.36
C HIS A 46 3.25 48.61 30.86
N SER A 47 4.14 47.68 31.22
CA SER A 47 5.16 47.67 32.28
C SER A 47 4.99 48.45 33.60
N ALA A 48 5.17 47.73 34.72
CA ALA A 48 5.98 48.08 35.90
C ALA A 48 6.21 46.76 36.70
N GLY A 49 7.37 46.35 37.19
CA GLY A 49 8.52 47.10 37.70
C GLY A 49 8.45 47.18 39.22
N GLY A 50 9.11 46.27 39.94
CA GLY A 50 9.23 46.36 41.40
C GLY A 50 9.89 45.14 42.05
N GLY A 51 11.13 45.30 42.52
CA GLY A 51 11.85 44.32 43.33
C GLY A 51 11.67 44.53 44.84
N GLY A 52 12.10 43.56 45.64
CA GLY A 52 12.40 43.77 47.06
C GLY A 52 12.33 42.55 47.99
N TYR A 53 13.52 42.08 48.41
CA TYR A 53 13.97 41.59 49.73
C TYR A 53 13.04 40.78 50.68
N GLY A 54 13.57 39.65 51.20
CA GLY A 54 13.10 39.00 52.43
C GLY A 54 13.80 37.67 52.76
N GLN A 55 14.72 37.68 53.75
CA GLN A 55 15.41 36.53 54.37
C GLN A 55 14.50 35.72 55.30
N GLY A 56 14.80 34.42 55.51
CA GLY A 56 14.60 33.75 56.81
C GLY A 56 14.40 32.21 56.87
N ILE A 57 15.48 31.49 57.24
CA ILE A 57 15.58 30.30 58.16
C ILE A 57 14.88 28.96 57.76
N GLN A 58 15.61 27.89 57.37
CA GLN A 58 16.21 26.75 58.16
C GLN A 58 15.18 25.85 58.88
N GLN A 59 14.92 24.59 58.49
CA GLN A 59 15.57 23.29 58.83
C GLN A 59 14.63 22.18 58.24
N GLN A 60 14.97 20.93 57.90
CA GLN A 60 15.89 19.99 58.52
C GLN A 60 16.25 18.86 57.52
N GLN A 61 17.37 18.23 57.86
CA GLN A 61 18.25 17.31 57.16
C GLN A 61 17.78 15.84 57.27
N GLN A 62 17.94 15.04 56.20
CA GLN A 62 18.48 13.69 56.37
C GLN A 62 19.23 13.21 55.12
N GLN A 63 20.50 12.92 55.35
CA GLN A 63 21.46 12.33 54.42
C GLN A 63 21.19 10.83 54.28
N GLN A 64 21.33 10.32 53.05
CA GLN A 64 22.04 9.07 52.81
C GLN A 64 22.69 9.13 51.43
N GLN A 65 24.02 9.15 51.45
CA GLN A 65 24.89 9.11 50.29
C GLN A 65 25.49 7.71 50.26
N GLN A 66 25.27 6.94 49.20
CA GLN A 66 26.18 5.87 48.75
C GLN A 66 25.68 5.27 47.43
N GLY A 67 26.54 5.29 46.41
CA GLY A 67 26.33 4.55 45.17
C GLY A 67 26.84 5.28 43.94
N TYR A 68 28.17 5.39 43.80
CA TYR A 68 28.78 5.55 42.48
C TYR A 68 28.42 4.30 41.66
N GLY A 69 27.41 4.43 40.79
CA GLY A 69 26.98 3.40 39.84
C GLY A 69 27.08 3.97 38.43
N ALA A 70 27.97 3.37 37.66
CA ALA A 70 28.33 3.63 36.27
C ALA A 70 27.22 4.25 35.39
N GLN A 71 27.59 5.28 34.62
CA GLN A 71 26.88 5.65 33.40
C GLN A 71 26.78 4.42 32.51
N ALA A 72 25.56 3.88 32.38
CA ALA A 72 25.25 2.89 31.37
C ALA A 72 25.29 3.58 29.99
N PRO A 73 25.92 2.95 28.99
CA PRO A 73 26.06 3.53 27.67
C PRO A 73 24.68 3.60 27.01
N TYR A 74 24.39 4.74 26.38
CA TYR A 74 23.30 5.01 25.44
C TYR A 74 22.51 3.76 25.01
N GLY A 75 21.54 3.35 25.83
CA GLY A 75 20.45 2.52 25.39
C GLY A 75 19.55 3.42 24.58
N VAL A 76 19.47 3.18 23.28
CA VAL A 76 18.39 3.69 22.43
C VAL A 76 17.09 3.51 23.19
N VAL A 77 16.53 4.59 23.71
CA VAL A 77 15.15 4.61 24.19
C VAL A 77 14.34 4.17 22.97
N PRO A 78 13.62 3.03 23.02
CA PRO A 78 12.78 2.66 21.89
C PRO A 78 11.85 3.84 21.67
N SER A 79 11.89 4.42 20.46
CA SER A 79 11.00 5.53 20.10
C SER A 79 9.57 5.12 20.43
N ALA A 80 8.69 6.08 20.75
CA ALA A 80 7.30 5.77 21.13
C ALA A 80 6.63 4.81 20.11
N ASP A 81 6.98 4.96 18.83
CA ASP A 81 6.58 4.08 17.74
C ASP A 81 7.08 2.63 17.91
N GLN A 82 8.34 2.42 18.32
CA GLN A 82 8.86 1.07 18.61
C GLN A 82 8.19 0.41 19.81
N GLN A 83 7.81 1.18 20.84
CA GLN A 83 7.07 0.63 21.99
C GLN A 83 5.65 0.22 21.61
N GLN A 84 5.00 1.01 20.75
CA GLN A 84 3.69 0.68 20.20
C GLN A 84 3.75 -0.55 19.28
N LEU A 85 4.74 -0.61 18.39
CA LEU A 85 5.01 -1.78 17.55
C LEU A 85 5.26 -3.03 18.38
N TRP A 86 6.04 -2.93 19.45
CA TRP A 86 6.29 -4.05 20.37
C TRP A 86 5.01 -4.51 21.07
N THR A 87 4.14 -3.57 21.45
CA THR A 87 2.84 -3.88 22.05
C THR A 87 1.94 -4.62 21.07
N TRP A 88 1.90 -4.18 19.81
CA TRP A 88 1.16 -4.88 18.77
C TRP A 88 1.76 -6.25 18.45
N PHE A 89 3.09 -6.34 18.30
CA PHE A 89 3.78 -7.61 18.09
C PHE A 89 3.37 -8.66 19.13
N LYS A 90 3.44 -8.31 20.42
CA LYS A 90 3.00 -9.20 21.51
C LYS A 90 1.50 -9.49 21.54
N ALA A 91 0.67 -8.63 20.96
CA ALA A 91 -0.76 -8.89 20.86
C ALA A 91 -1.08 -9.86 19.70
N VAL A 92 -0.23 -9.91 18.68
CA VAL A 92 -0.35 -10.84 17.54
C VAL A 92 0.31 -12.19 17.85
N ASP A 93 1.43 -12.18 18.58
CA ASP A 93 2.14 -13.38 19.08
C ASP A 93 1.31 -14.07 20.16
N THR A 94 0.37 -14.92 19.74
CA THR A 94 -0.60 -15.53 20.64
C THR A 94 -0.04 -16.73 21.38
N ASP A 95 0.95 -17.41 20.78
CA ASP A 95 1.62 -18.55 21.39
C ASP A 95 2.86 -18.16 22.21
N GLY A 96 3.32 -16.91 22.11
CA GLY A 96 4.43 -16.36 22.86
C GLY A 96 5.78 -16.91 22.40
N SER A 97 5.86 -17.39 21.16
CA SER A 97 7.08 -17.95 20.58
C SER A 97 8.15 -16.89 20.28
N GLY A 98 7.77 -15.60 20.25
CA GLY A 98 8.64 -14.50 19.87
C GLY A 98 8.81 -14.37 18.35
N GLN A 99 8.04 -15.12 17.56
CA GLN A 99 7.99 -15.07 16.10
C GLN A 99 6.52 -15.14 15.66
N LEU A 100 6.15 -14.37 14.64
CA LEU A 100 4.77 -14.37 14.16
C LEU A 100 4.62 -15.33 12.99
N SER A 101 3.74 -16.31 13.14
CA SER A 101 3.30 -17.15 12.04
C SER A 101 2.34 -16.42 11.09
N ALA A 102 2.21 -16.91 9.85
CA ALA A 102 1.23 -16.37 8.90
C ALA A 102 -0.22 -16.47 9.43
N ASP A 103 -0.54 -17.52 10.18
CA ASP A 103 -1.86 -17.69 10.81
C ASP A 103 -2.14 -16.65 11.90
N GLU A 104 -1.13 -16.30 12.70
CA GLU A 104 -1.26 -15.26 13.73
C GLU A 104 -1.44 -13.88 13.11
N LEU A 105 -0.63 -13.56 12.09
CA LEU A 105 -0.77 -12.33 11.32
C LEU A 105 -2.16 -12.25 10.66
N GLN A 106 -2.66 -13.34 10.09
CA GLN A 106 -4.00 -13.37 9.49
C GLN A 106 -5.09 -13.06 10.50
N ARG A 107 -4.99 -13.60 11.73
CA ARG A 107 -5.98 -13.33 12.79
C ARG A 107 -5.93 -11.89 13.28
N ALA A 108 -4.76 -11.27 13.27
CA ALA A 108 -4.58 -9.88 13.66
C ALA A 108 -5.01 -8.87 12.58
N LEU A 109 -5.04 -9.28 11.31
CA LEU A 109 -5.42 -8.44 10.18
C LEU A 109 -6.89 -8.67 9.80
N ILE A 110 -7.69 -7.62 9.94
CA ILE A 110 -9.10 -7.62 9.55
C ILE A 110 -9.27 -6.61 8.40
N ASN A 111 -10.03 -7.00 7.38
CA ASN A 111 -10.40 -6.12 6.27
C ASN A 111 -11.39 -5.02 6.72
N GLY A 112 -11.53 -3.96 5.91
CA GLY A 112 -12.51 -2.90 6.18
C GLY A 112 -13.98 -3.37 6.24
N ASP A 113 -14.26 -4.51 5.60
CA ASP A 113 -15.56 -5.18 5.59
C ASP A 113 -15.73 -6.23 6.71
N TRP A 114 -14.81 -6.28 7.68
CA TRP A 114 -14.76 -7.23 8.80
C TRP A 114 -14.47 -8.68 8.40
N SER A 115 -14.16 -8.95 7.13
CA SER A 115 -13.76 -10.29 6.71
C SER A 115 -12.32 -10.61 7.17
N PRO A 116 -11.99 -11.89 7.42
CA PRO A 116 -10.62 -12.30 7.69
C PRO A 116 -9.73 -12.01 6.49
N PHE A 117 -8.50 -11.56 6.72
CA PHE A 117 -7.51 -11.39 5.65
C PHE A 117 -7.29 -12.68 4.85
N ASN A 118 -7.04 -12.54 3.56
CA ASN A 118 -6.64 -13.60 2.67
C ASN A 118 -5.27 -14.18 3.11
N ILE A 119 -5.21 -15.49 3.39
CA ILE A 119 -3.99 -16.14 3.90
C ILE A 119 -2.88 -16.15 2.84
N GLU A 120 -3.21 -16.27 1.56
CA GLU A 120 -2.23 -16.18 0.48
C GLU A 120 -1.57 -14.78 0.46
N THR A 121 -2.34 -13.72 0.68
CA THR A 121 -1.78 -12.35 0.81
C THR A 121 -0.86 -12.25 2.03
N VAL A 122 -1.26 -12.81 3.17
CA VAL A 122 -0.42 -12.77 4.38
C VAL A 122 0.87 -13.55 4.17
N ARG A 123 0.83 -14.72 3.53
CA ARG A 123 2.04 -15.50 3.20
C ARG A 123 2.97 -14.74 2.26
N LEU A 124 2.42 -14.06 1.25
CA LEU A 124 3.21 -13.19 0.38
C LEU A 124 3.89 -12.07 1.17
N MET A 125 3.17 -11.44 2.11
CA MET A 125 3.74 -10.42 2.99
C MET A 125 4.84 -10.98 3.90
N VAL A 126 4.66 -12.18 4.46
CA VAL A 126 5.69 -12.85 5.26
C VAL A 126 6.94 -13.07 4.41
N ASN A 127 6.80 -13.69 3.24
CA ASN A 127 7.94 -14.00 2.36
C ASN A 127 8.72 -12.75 1.89
N MET A 128 8.09 -11.57 1.82
CA MET A 128 8.79 -10.34 1.43
C MET A 128 9.70 -9.78 2.52
N PHE A 129 9.42 -10.08 3.79
CA PHE A 129 10.10 -9.49 4.94
C PHE A 129 10.91 -10.52 5.75
N ASP A 130 10.58 -11.80 5.61
CA ASP A 130 11.32 -12.95 6.15
C ASP A 130 12.71 -13.03 5.51
N SER A 131 13.67 -12.36 6.13
CA SER A 131 15.03 -12.21 5.61
C SER A 131 15.91 -13.40 6.01
N ASP A 132 15.54 -14.10 7.08
CA ASP A 132 16.24 -15.29 7.59
C ASP A 132 15.65 -16.60 7.04
N ASN A 133 14.59 -16.55 6.24
CA ASN A 133 13.85 -17.69 5.68
C ASN A 133 13.35 -18.65 6.78
N SER A 134 12.98 -18.11 7.94
CA SER A 134 12.40 -18.89 9.04
C SER A 134 10.98 -19.38 8.73
N GLY A 135 10.30 -18.77 7.75
CA GLY A 135 8.88 -18.93 7.49
C GLY A 135 8.00 -18.17 8.49
N THR A 136 8.60 -17.35 9.34
CA THR A 136 7.95 -16.56 10.40
C THR A 136 8.51 -15.15 10.42
N ILE A 137 7.88 -14.24 11.17
CA ILE A 137 8.31 -12.85 11.27
C ILE A 137 8.80 -12.54 12.68
N ASN A 138 10.07 -12.22 12.83
CA ASN A 138 10.61 -11.71 14.09
C ASN A 138 10.27 -10.22 14.28
N PHE A 139 10.55 -9.65 15.46
CA PHE A 139 10.19 -8.26 15.75
C PHE A 139 10.86 -7.23 14.81
N ASN A 140 12.09 -7.49 14.37
CA ASN A 140 12.81 -6.56 13.48
C ASN A 140 12.11 -6.52 12.12
N GLU A 141 11.75 -7.68 11.58
CA GLU A 141 11.01 -7.81 10.31
C GLU A 141 9.58 -7.25 10.43
N PHE A 142 8.93 -7.46 11.58
CA PHE A 142 7.59 -6.94 11.86
C PHE A 142 7.53 -5.42 11.75
N SER A 143 8.59 -4.71 12.18
CA SER A 143 8.61 -3.25 12.07
C SER A 143 8.53 -2.76 10.61
N GLY A 144 9.22 -3.46 9.70
CA GLY A 144 9.17 -3.19 8.26
C GLY A 144 7.83 -3.58 7.65
N LEU A 145 7.34 -4.77 7.99
CA LEU A 145 6.04 -5.26 7.55
C LEU A 145 4.90 -4.34 8.00
N TRP A 146 4.92 -3.88 9.25
CA TRP A 146 3.89 -2.98 9.77
C TRP A 146 3.85 -1.66 9.01
N LYS A 147 5.02 -1.06 8.78
CA LYS A 147 5.12 0.17 7.98
C LYS A 147 4.58 -0.04 6.58
N TYR A 148 4.93 -1.17 5.95
CA TYR A 148 4.41 -1.55 4.64
C TYR A 148 2.87 -1.65 4.65
N ILE A 149 2.28 -2.33 5.65
CA ILE A 149 0.83 -2.43 5.80
C ILE A 149 0.20 -1.04 6.01
N GLU A 150 0.82 -0.16 6.80
CA GLU A 150 0.30 1.19 7.05
C GLU A 150 0.31 2.05 5.78
N ASP A 151 1.40 2.00 5.00
CA ASP A 151 1.51 2.71 3.73
C ASP A 151 0.48 2.20 2.72
N TRP A 152 0.29 0.87 2.65
CA TRP A 152 -0.76 0.28 1.81
C TRP A 152 -2.17 0.64 2.28
N LYS A 153 -2.42 0.72 3.60
CA LYS A 153 -3.72 1.16 4.14
C LYS A 153 -4.01 2.61 3.75
N LYS A 154 -3.04 3.51 3.87
CA LYS A 154 -3.16 4.91 3.43
C LYS A 154 -3.44 4.99 1.93
N CYS A 155 -2.74 4.17 1.15
CA CYS A 155 -2.93 4.08 -0.29
C CYS A 155 -4.35 3.58 -0.65
N PHE A 156 -4.81 2.52 -0.01
CA PHE A 156 -6.16 1.99 -0.18
C PHE A 156 -7.23 3.03 0.16
N GLN A 157 -7.10 3.71 1.31
CA GLN A 157 -8.02 4.78 1.73
C GLN A 157 -8.04 5.99 0.79
N ALA A 158 -6.97 6.23 0.04
CA ALA A 158 -6.94 7.29 -0.96
C ALA A 158 -7.72 6.93 -2.23
N PHE A 159 -7.90 5.64 -2.51
CA PHE A 159 -8.62 5.14 -3.70
C PHE A 159 -10.03 4.65 -3.40
N ASP A 160 -10.32 4.21 -2.18
CA ASP A 160 -11.67 3.90 -1.68
C ASP A 160 -12.42 5.22 -1.40
N VAL A 161 -12.93 5.83 -2.47
CA VAL A 161 -13.50 7.19 -2.45
C VAL A 161 -14.83 7.20 -1.71
N ASP A 162 -15.62 6.15 -1.89
CA ASP A 162 -16.92 6.01 -1.24
C ASP A 162 -16.83 5.44 0.19
N ARG A 163 -15.63 5.04 0.63
CA ARG A 163 -15.36 4.43 1.95
C ARG A 163 -16.18 3.17 2.17
N SER A 164 -16.43 2.42 1.10
CA SER A 164 -17.15 1.15 1.15
C SER A 164 -16.37 0.04 1.85
N GLY A 165 -15.05 0.23 2.05
CA GLY A 165 -14.15 -0.80 2.57
C GLY A 165 -13.68 -1.79 1.50
N SER A 166 -14.04 -1.55 0.23
CA SER A 166 -13.65 -2.30 -0.95
C SER A 166 -13.28 -1.33 -2.09
N ILE A 167 -12.57 -1.83 -3.11
CA ILE A 167 -12.18 -1.08 -4.31
C ILE A 167 -12.94 -1.65 -5.51
N ASN A 168 -13.76 -0.82 -6.14
CA ASN A 168 -14.50 -1.19 -7.35
C ASN A 168 -13.67 -1.01 -8.64
N GLU A 169 -14.25 -1.31 -9.81
CA GLU A 169 -13.58 -1.18 -11.12
C GLU A 169 -13.01 0.22 -11.40
N THR A 170 -13.77 1.27 -11.06
CA THR A 170 -13.35 2.65 -11.33
C THR A 170 -12.18 3.02 -10.44
N GLU A 171 -12.24 2.66 -9.16
CA GLU A 171 -11.22 2.93 -8.16
C GLU A 171 -9.93 2.14 -8.45
N MET A 172 -10.05 0.85 -8.81
CA MET A 172 -8.93 0.02 -9.24
C MET A 172 -8.24 0.62 -10.48
N GLY A 173 -9.02 1.08 -11.46
CA GLY A 173 -8.49 1.75 -12.65
C GLY A 173 -7.75 3.05 -12.33
N ASN A 174 -8.20 3.80 -11.33
CA ASN A 174 -7.51 5.01 -10.86
C ASN A 174 -6.22 4.66 -10.09
N ALA A 175 -6.25 3.64 -9.25
CA ALA A 175 -5.09 3.14 -8.52
C ALA A 175 -3.98 2.68 -9.48
N LEU A 176 -4.30 1.79 -10.42
CA LEU A 176 -3.33 1.27 -11.39
C LEU A 176 -2.72 2.38 -12.26
N ARG A 177 -3.53 3.36 -12.70
CA ARG A 177 -3.02 4.53 -13.42
C ARG A 177 -2.09 5.38 -12.58
N THR A 178 -2.42 5.58 -11.30
CA THR A 178 -1.58 6.35 -10.37
C THR A 178 -0.24 5.65 -10.11
N PHE A 179 -0.22 4.32 -10.11
CA PHE A 179 1.00 3.52 -10.06
C PHE A 179 1.78 3.47 -11.39
N GLY A 180 1.30 4.15 -12.43
CA GLY A 180 1.95 4.21 -13.74
C GLY A 180 1.63 3.04 -14.67
N PHE A 181 0.61 2.24 -14.34
CA PHE A 181 0.14 1.16 -15.22
C PHE A 181 -0.99 1.66 -16.11
N ASN A 182 -0.82 1.52 -17.43
CA ASN A 182 -1.86 1.82 -18.41
C ASN A 182 -2.49 0.52 -18.90
N VAL A 183 -3.56 0.08 -18.25
CA VAL A 183 -4.26 -1.18 -18.57
C VAL A 183 -5.68 -0.90 -19.05
N SER A 184 -6.21 -1.80 -19.89
CA SER A 184 -7.57 -1.67 -20.41
C SER A 184 -8.63 -1.96 -19.32
N PRO A 185 -9.82 -1.35 -19.39
CA PRO A 185 -10.94 -1.66 -18.49
C PRO A 185 -11.28 -3.15 -18.45
N LYS A 186 -11.22 -3.83 -19.62
CA LYS A 186 -11.43 -5.28 -19.72
C LYS A 186 -10.43 -6.07 -18.87
N PHE A 187 -9.16 -5.65 -18.85
CA PHE A 187 -8.14 -6.28 -18.02
C PHE A 187 -8.36 -5.98 -16.54
N ILE A 188 -8.75 -4.75 -16.18
CA ILE A 188 -9.11 -4.39 -14.80
C ILE A 188 -10.23 -5.29 -14.28
N ASN A 189 -11.29 -5.49 -15.08
CA ASN A 189 -12.39 -6.36 -14.72
C ASN A 189 -11.92 -7.83 -14.55
N THR A 190 -11.03 -8.30 -15.42
CA THR A 190 -10.41 -9.64 -15.29
C THR A 190 -9.59 -9.76 -13.99
N LEU A 191 -8.87 -8.69 -13.62
CA LEU A 191 -8.08 -8.63 -12.39
C LEU A 191 -8.99 -8.69 -11.16
N ILE A 192 -10.04 -7.87 -11.13
CA ILE A 192 -11.02 -7.87 -10.03
C ILE A 192 -11.67 -9.25 -9.91
N GLN A 193 -12.16 -9.83 -11.00
CA GLN A 193 -12.77 -11.17 -10.95
C GLN A 193 -11.81 -12.25 -10.45
N LYS A 194 -10.50 -12.11 -10.70
CA LYS A 194 -9.49 -13.06 -10.25
C LYS A 194 -9.22 -12.98 -8.75
N PHE A 195 -9.31 -11.78 -8.18
CA PHE A 195 -9.00 -11.53 -6.76
C PHE A 195 -10.26 -11.29 -5.89
N ASP A 196 -11.44 -11.19 -6.49
CA ASP A 196 -12.72 -11.12 -5.78
C ASP A 196 -13.02 -12.47 -5.11
N ARG A 197 -12.89 -12.47 -3.77
CA ARG A 197 -13.14 -13.63 -2.90
C ARG A 197 -14.55 -14.23 -3.07
N TYR A 198 -15.54 -13.43 -3.47
CA TYR A 198 -16.93 -13.86 -3.63
C TYR A 198 -17.27 -14.29 -5.07
N ALA A 199 -16.41 -13.99 -6.05
CA ALA A 199 -16.60 -14.40 -7.44
C ALA A 199 -16.65 -15.93 -7.59
N THR A 200 -15.92 -16.66 -6.73
CA THR A 200 -15.94 -18.14 -6.71
C THR A 200 -17.24 -18.72 -6.15
N VAL A 201 -17.97 -17.99 -5.29
CA VAL A 201 -19.16 -18.51 -4.58
C VAL A 201 -20.45 -18.22 -5.34
N ASN A 202 -20.64 -17.01 -5.88
CA ASN A 202 -21.92 -16.60 -6.47
C ASN A 202 -21.89 -16.37 -7.99
N LYS A 203 -20.80 -16.73 -8.68
CA LYS A 203 -20.58 -16.54 -10.14
C LYS A 203 -20.64 -15.10 -10.66
N THR A 204 -21.13 -14.14 -9.89
CA THR A 204 -21.19 -12.72 -10.25
C THR A 204 -20.16 -11.87 -9.54
N GLY A 205 -19.57 -12.37 -8.44
CA GLY A 205 -18.74 -11.55 -7.55
C GLY A 205 -19.51 -10.38 -6.94
N LYS A 206 -18.86 -9.60 -6.08
CA LYS A 206 -19.35 -8.26 -5.70
C LYS A 206 -18.89 -7.21 -6.74
N GLY A 207 -17.89 -7.56 -7.56
CA GLY A 207 -17.29 -6.65 -8.53
C GLY A 207 -16.35 -5.63 -7.87
N ASP A 208 -15.92 -5.93 -6.64
CA ASP A 208 -14.99 -5.14 -5.87
C ASP A 208 -13.95 -6.05 -5.20
N VAL A 209 -12.86 -5.46 -4.72
CA VAL A 209 -11.81 -6.17 -3.99
C VAL A 209 -11.59 -5.53 -2.62
N THR A 210 -11.51 -6.38 -1.60
CA THR A 210 -11.12 -5.98 -0.24
C THR A 210 -9.64 -5.58 -0.17
N PHE A 211 -9.21 -4.94 0.92
CA PHE A 211 -7.86 -4.42 1.08
C PHE A 211 -6.76 -5.46 0.83
N ASP A 212 -6.86 -6.63 1.44
CA ASP A 212 -5.97 -7.77 1.20
C ASP A 212 -5.85 -8.18 -0.27
N ASN A 213 -6.98 -8.29 -0.97
CA ASN A 213 -7.05 -8.68 -2.37
C ASN A 213 -6.57 -7.56 -3.29
N PHE A 214 -6.77 -6.29 -2.92
CA PHE A 214 -6.20 -5.14 -3.59
C PHE A 214 -4.67 -5.15 -3.54
N VAL A 215 -4.09 -5.38 -2.35
CA VAL A 215 -2.63 -5.47 -2.19
C VAL A 215 -2.08 -6.62 -3.03
N GLN A 216 -2.73 -7.79 -2.98
CA GLN A 216 -2.33 -8.95 -3.78
C GLN A 216 -2.39 -8.67 -5.29
N ALA A 217 -3.45 -8.03 -5.76
CA ALA A 217 -3.61 -7.66 -7.16
C ALA A 217 -2.51 -6.70 -7.62
N CYS A 218 -2.21 -5.66 -6.82
CA CYS A 218 -1.19 -4.68 -7.15
C CYS A 218 0.22 -5.28 -7.16
N VAL A 219 0.56 -6.10 -6.16
CA VAL A 219 1.83 -6.83 -6.10
C VAL A 219 1.96 -7.76 -7.30
N THR A 220 0.89 -8.46 -7.66
CA THR A 220 0.88 -9.33 -8.85
C THR A 220 1.15 -8.51 -10.11
N VAL A 221 0.40 -7.43 -10.35
CA VAL A 221 0.60 -6.57 -11.53
C VAL A 221 2.03 -6.01 -11.57
N LYS A 222 2.58 -5.56 -10.44
CA LYS A 222 3.96 -5.06 -10.35
C LYS A 222 4.97 -6.15 -10.73
N THR A 223 4.85 -7.34 -10.14
CA THR A 223 5.77 -8.47 -10.39
C THR A 223 5.70 -8.95 -11.84
N LEU A 224 4.49 -9.05 -12.39
CA LEU A 224 4.27 -9.36 -13.80
C LEU A 224 4.91 -8.31 -14.71
N THR A 225 4.72 -7.02 -14.40
CA THR A 225 5.26 -5.91 -15.19
C THR A 225 6.78 -5.87 -15.14
N ASP A 226 7.38 -6.09 -13.97
CA ASP A 226 8.84 -6.14 -13.82
C ASP A 226 9.44 -7.30 -14.62
N SER A 227 8.79 -8.47 -14.57
CA SER A 227 9.21 -9.62 -15.37
C SER A 227 9.10 -9.31 -16.85
N PHE A 228 8.00 -8.70 -17.30
CA PHE A 228 7.80 -8.30 -18.70
C PHE A 228 8.87 -7.31 -19.18
N ARG A 229 9.18 -6.29 -18.37
CA ARG A 229 10.20 -5.27 -18.68
C ARG A 229 11.62 -5.81 -18.78
N GLN A 230 11.92 -6.99 -18.21
CA GLN A 230 13.22 -7.63 -18.43
C GLN A 230 13.39 -8.13 -19.86
N PHE A 231 12.29 -8.36 -20.59
CA PHE A 231 12.30 -8.83 -21.97
C PHE A 231 11.95 -7.71 -22.98
N ASP A 232 11.19 -6.69 -22.56
CA ASP A 232 10.82 -5.50 -23.36
C ASP A 232 11.95 -4.45 -23.35
N ASN A 233 13.00 -4.71 -24.14
CA ASN A 233 14.21 -3.87 -24.17
C ASN A 233 14.03 -2.55 -24.93
N ASP A 234 13.06 -2.51 -25.85
CA ASP A 234 12.73 -1.35 -26.68
C ASP A 234 11.55 -0.53 -26.15
N ASN A 235 10.90 -0.98 -25.06
CA ASN A 235 9.76 -0.33 -24.41
C ASN A 235 8.59 -0.08 -25.38
N ASP A 236 8.40 -0.99 -26.34
CA ASP A 236 7.32 -0.90 -27.32
C ASP A 236 6.03 -1.59 -26.83
N GLY A 237 6.11 -2.31 -25.70
CA GLY A 237 5.02 -3.06 -25.09
C GLY A 237 4.79 -4.44 -25.70
N TRP A 238 5.75 -4.96 -26.48
CA TRP A 238 5.73 -6.29 -27.09
C TRP A 238 7.02 -7.04 -26.75
N ILE A 239 6.90 -8.34 -26.48
CA ILE A 239 8.05 -9.21 -26.29
C ILE A 239 7.96 -10.41 -27.20
N GLN A 240 9.10 -10.82 -27.76
CA GLN A 240 9.24 -12.07 -28.47
C GLN A 240 10.15 -13.00 -27.67
N ILE A 241 9.55 -14.01 -27.05
CA ILE A 241 10.24 -15.02 -26.25
C ILE A 241 9.96 -16.41 -26.80
N ASN A 242 10.93 -17.32 -26.67
CA ASN A 242 10.74 -18.73 -27.04
C ASN A 242 10.01 -19.52 -25.92
N TYR A 243 9.70 -20.79 -26.19
CA TYR A 243 8.94 -21.63 -25.25
C TYR A 243 9.61 -21.78 -23.88
N GLU A 244 10.92 -22.01 -23.84
CA GLU A 244 11.65 -22.18 -22.57
C GLU A 244 11.73 -20.88 -21.78
N GLN A 245 11.95 -19.75 -22.45
CA GLN A 245 11.93 -18.43 -21.83
C GLN A 245 10.55 -18.11 -21.23
N PHE A 246 9.47 -18.51 -21.92
CA PHE A 246 8.12 -18.39 -21.37
C PHE A 246 7.93 -19.26 -20.11
N LEU A 247 8.38 -20.53 -20.15
CA LEU A 247 8.30 -21.40 -18.98
C LEU A 247 9.10 -20.84 -17.80
N ASP A 248 10.33 -20.37 -18.03
CA ASP A 248 11.17 -19.76 -16.99
C ASP A 248 10.52 -18.52 -16.39
N LEU A 249 9.95 -17.64 -17.22
CA LEU A 249 9.21 -16.45 -16.78
C LEU A 249 8.04 -16.84 -15.86
N VAL A 250 7.24 -17.84 -16.24
CA VAL A 250 6.08 -18.29 -15.46
C VAL A 250 6.49 -18.98 -14.16
N VAL A 251 7.56 -19.78 -14.18
CA VAL A 251 8.04 -20.50 -12.99
C VAL A 251 8.58 -19.53 -11.96
N ARG A 252 9.35 -18.52 -12.38
CA ARG A 252 9.89 -17.48 -11.46
C ARG A 252 8.81 -16.62 -10.80
N GLN A 253 7.62 -16.55 -11.36
CA GLN A 253 6.50 -15.81 -10.77
C GLN A 253 5.66 -16.61 -9.77
N ARG A 254 5.87 -17.93 -9.69
CA ARG A 254 5.15 -18.84 -8.79
C ARG A 254 5.98 -19.33 -7.60
N ALA A 255 7.27 -19.02 -7.59
CA ALA A 255 8.19 -19.28 -6.47
C ALA A 255 8.18 -18.09 -5.50
#